data_AF-A0A0V8GBY0-F1
#
_entry.id   AF-A0A0V8GBY0-F1
#
_cell.length_a   1.000
_cell.length_b   1.000
_cell.length_c   1.000
_cell.angle_alpha   90.00
_cell.angle_beta   90.00
_cell.angle_gamma   90.00
#
_symmetry.space_group_name_H-M   'P 1'
#
loop_
_entity.id
_entity.type
_entity.pdbx_description
1 polymer ?
#
loop_
_entity_poly.entity_id
_entity_poly.type
_entity_poly.pdbx_seq_one_letter_code
_entity_poly.pdbx_strand_id
1 'polypeptide(L)'
;MDSTSSVQHRQLVVSQAAKTLLENDVTEQLISIDIIDVEAYVNQLYEEYYEFQNEEDVYTKLRYYSFKKLKRRWVRAAVKNYVENKGPMKELRGLHKMYLEYWDIAGKEGFQRKFSADSVEKLMQEHIQELEEWAENNNLLIHTYPHWGQKTKNQQTTTMRTDILMVIGEVAKELKRAQPKAHVATSTSITVPFFGIADRMKNTTEKFNQGEGMLTDLSLDLHDFSAVVPKYKQGIPTNLSVLVSNEFLAELDGKVPDLDARDFEAFNEILSYRDVTFQTSRKIVFPISKLVKKIYGNDSGKSYTLTTQRLVKLGYYRVAVRNEEGDLSIFGLFSSVKISNASSVKRDTQITVTVSEEVYDDLLKQQIISIYGEQIERLKGTFAYHLSFVLQKERLNSYQLNEPMPAKRHWRQFTHSIRFNKSRKAENLKELETNLDRIKELDFIIQDWHRSGDYYFLYFHPLERWEHDDRRNALLL
;
A
#
# COMPACT_ATOMS: atom_id res chain seq x y z
N MET A 1 13.90 -4.53 -6.79
CA MET A 1 12.93 -4.03 -7.78
C MET A 1 13.46 -4.46 -9.13
N ASP A 2 12.77 -5.39 -9.78
CA ASP A 2 13.18 -5.87 -11.11
C ASP A 2 13.17 -4.73 -12.11
N SER A 3 14.32 -4.53 -12.74
CA SER A 3 14.52 -3.54 -13.80
C SER A 3 13.53 -3.72 -14.94
N THR A 4 13.07 -4.95 -15.20
CA THR A 4 12.09 -5.29 -16.24
C THR A 4 10.67 -4.77 -15.95
N SER A 5 10.20 -4.84 -14.70
CA SER A 5 8.87 -4.33 -14.32
C SER A 5 8.84 -2.80 -14.32
N SER A 6 9.92 -2.17 -13.85
CA SER A 6 10.09 -0.71 -13.88
C SER A 6 10.13 -0.16 -15.31
N VAL A 7 10.79 -0.87 -16.23
CA VAL A 7 10.88 -0.47 -17.65
C VAL A 7 9.53 -0.58 -18.35
N GLN A 8 8.76 -1.64 -18.10
CA GLN A 8 7.42 -1.81 -18.67
C GLN A 8 6.43 -0.75 -18.16
N HIS A 9 6.43 -0.48 -16.85
CA HIS A 9 5.60 0.57 -16.27
C HIS A 9 5.94 1.94 -16.85
N ARG A 10 7.24 2.26 -16.95
CA ARG A 10 7.71 3.50 -17.58
C ARG A 10 7.23 3.63 -19.02
N GLN A 11 7.42 2.60 -19.85
CA GLN A 11 6.98 2.62 -21.25
C GLN A 11 5.47 2.85 -21.36
N LEU A 12 4.67 2.24 -20.47
CA LEU A 12 3.23 2.43 -20.45
C LEU A 12 2.83 3.86 -20.05
N VAL A 13 3.46 4.42 -19.01
CA VAL A 13 3.21 5.81 -18.58
C VAL A 13 3.60 6.79 -19.69
N VAL A 14 4.79 6.61 -20.28
CA VAL A 14 5.32 7.50 -21.33
C VAL A 14 4.42 7.50 -22.57
N SER A 15 4.10 6.31 -23.09
CA SER A 15 3.25 6.19 -24.28
C SER A 15 1.85 6.76 -24.07
N GLN A 16 1.24 6.47 -22.91
CA GLN A 16 -0.09 6.98 -22.59
C GLN A 16 -0.10 8.49 -22.33
N ALA A 17 0.93 9.04 -21.68
CA ALA A 17 1.05 10.49 -21.48
C ALA A 17 1.29 11.23 -22.81
N ALA A 18 2.15 10.71 -23.68
CA ALA A 18 2.36 11.26 -25.02
C ALA A 18 1.06 11.25 -25.84
N LYS A 19 0.31 10.14 -25.80
CA LYS A 19 -1.01 10.03 -26.42
C LYS A 19 -1.99 11.07 -25.88
N THR A 20 -2.11 11.21 -24.57
CA THR A 20 -2.99 12.21 -23.94
C THR A 20 -2.65 13.63 -24.38
N LEU A 21 -1.36 13.97 -24.53
CA LEU A 21 -0.95 15.29 -25.03
C LEU A 21 -1.40 15.50 -26.49
N LEU A 22 -1.19 14.51 -27.35
CA LEU A 22 -1.59 14.59 -28.75
C LEU A 22 -3.12 14.68 -28.93
N GLU A 23 -3.89 13.97 -28.12
CA GLU A 23 -5.37 14.01 -28.15
C GLU A 23 -5.95 15.35 -27.66
N ASN A 24 -5.21 16.11 -26.86
CA ASN A 24 -5.61 17.45 -26.39
C ASN A 24 -5.13 18.59 -27.30
N ASP A 25 -4.66 18.27 -28.52
CA ASP A 25 -4.28 19.23 -29.57
C ASP A 25 -3.24 20.28 -29.14
N VAL A 26 -2.32 19.91 -28.24
CA VAL A 26 -1.24 20.81 -27.79
C VAL A 26 -0.05 20.88 -28.76
N THR A 27 -0.18 20.31 -29.96
CA THR A 27 0.91 20.14 -30.93
C THR A 27 1.48 21.47 -31.39
N GLU A 28 0.64 22.49 -31.62
CA GLU A 28 1.10 23.81 -32.02
C GLU A 28 1.94 24.49 -30.93
N GLN A 29 1.53 24.37 -29.67
CA GLN A 29 2.24 24.93 -28.52
C GLN A 29 3.57 24.21 -28.31
N LEU A 30 3.63 22.89 -28.51
CA LEU A 30 4.87 22.10 -28.43
C LEU A 30 5.87 22.47 -29.52
N ILE A 31 5.40 22.60 -30.77
CA ILE A 31 6.22 23.06 -31.90
C ILE A 31 6.75 24.48 -31.63
N SER A 32 5.94 25.37 -31.06
CA SER A 32 6.35 26.76 -30.79
C SER A 32 7.52 26.90 -29.80
N ILE A 33 7.84 25.83 -29.07
CA ILE A 33 8.95 25.74 -28.12
C ILE A 33 9.98 24.66 -28.50
N ASP A 34 10.03 24.29 -29.78
CA ASP A 34 11.02 23.38 -30.37
C ASP A 34 10.95 21.92 -29.85
N ILE A 35 9.77 21.46 -29.42
CA ILE A 35 9.52 20.05 -29.09
C ILE A 35 8.86 19.36 -30.28
N ILE A 36 9.62 18.51 -30.96
CA ILE A 36 9.18 17.79 -32.17
C ILE A 36 8.79 16.34 -31.84
N ASP A 37 9.58 15.67 -31.01
CA ASP A 37 9.31 14.30 -30.56
C ASP A 37 8.71 14.32 -29.15
N VAL A 38 7.38 14.26 -29.08
CA VAL A 38 6.62 14.32 -27.83
C VAL A 38 6.93 13.13 -26.93
N GLU A 39 7.05 11.93 -27.49
CA GLU A 39 7.27 10.71 -26.72
C GLU A 39 8.68 10.70 -26.12
N ALA A 40 9.71 11.04 -26.90
CA ALA A 40 11.08 11.17 -26.40
C ALA A 40 11.19 12.25 -25.30
N TYR A 41 10.50 13.37 -25.46
CA TYR A 41 10.52 14.45 -24.46
C TYR A 41 9.79 14.07 -23.18
N VAL A 42 8.63 13.41 -23.28
CA VAL A 42 7.90 12.86 -22.13
C VAL A 42 8.77 11.84 -21.39
N ASN A 43 9.45 10.96 -22.13
CA ASN A 43 10.37 9.98 -21.58
C ASN A 43 11.51 10.64 -20.79
N GLN A 44 12.15 11.66 -21.36
CA GLN A 44 13.20 12.43 -20.69
C GLN A 44 12.70 13.07 -19.37
N LEU A 45 11.52 13.68 -19.39
CA LEU A 45 10.94 14.30 -18.20
C LEU A 45 10.55 13.26 -17.14
N TYR A 46 10.10 12.08 -17.56
CA TYR A 46 9.85 10.98 -16.65
C TYR A 46 11.14 10.54 -15.96
N GLU A 47 12.22 10.31 -16.72
CA GLU A 47 13.55 9.95 -16.17
C GLU A 47 14.04 10.98 -15.15
N GLU A 48 13.92 12.27 -15.46
CA GLU A 48 14.47 13.33 -14.62
C GLU A 48 13.69 13.54 -13.31
N TYR A 49 12.36 13.42 -13.34
CA TYR A 49 11.51 13.80 -12.20
C TYR A 49 10.84 12.64 -11.48
N TYR A 50 10.55 11.55 -12.18
CA TYR A 50 9.71 10.46 -11.69
C TYR A 50 10.46 9.14 -11.52
N GLU A 51 11.45 8.85 -12.37
CA GLU A 51 12.27 7.65 -12.27
C GLU A 51 13.02 7.67 -10.92
N PHE A 52 12.78 6.64 -10.10
CA PHE A 52 13.28 6.51 -8.72
C PHE A 52 12.62 7.39 -7.65
N GLN A 53 11.56 8.13 -7.96
CA GLN A 53 10.79 8.89 -6.96
C GLN A 53 9.39 8.30 -6.75
N ASN A 54 8.77 8.62 -5.60
CA ASN A 54 7.34 8.35 -5.43
C ASN A 54 6.54 9.32 -6.32
N GLU A 55 5.93 8.78 -7.37
CA GLU A 55 5.18 9.56 -8.36
C GLU A 55 4.08 10.45 -7.75
N GLU A 56 3.38 9.98 -6.70
CA GLU A 56 2.31 10.76 -6.07
C GLU A 56 2.85 11.92 -5.23
N ASP A 57 4.01 11.74 -4.58
CA ASP A 57 4.70 12.82 -3.88
C ASP A 57 5.23 13.88 -4.86
N VAL A 58 5.85 13.44 -5.97
CA VAL A 58 6.35 14.34 -7.03
C VAL A 58 5.19 15.13 -7.62
N TYR A 59 4.11 14.44 -8.00
CA TYR A 59 2.90 15.05 -8.53
C TYR A 59 2.30 16.07 -7.55
N THR A 60 2.17 15.73 -6.27
CA THR A 60 1.61 16.62 -5.25
C THR A 60 2.48 17.87 -5.06
N LYS A 61 3.81 17.72 -5.04
CA LYS A 61 4.76 18.83 -4.96
C LYS A 61 4.66 19.73 -6.18
N LEU A 62 4.66 19.17 -7.40
CA LEU A 62 4.53 19.93 -8.64
C LEU A 62 3.20 20.70 -8.68
N ARG A 63 2.10 20.04 -8.31
CA ARG A 63 0.77 20.64 -8.29
C ARG A 63 0.70 21.86 -7.38
N TYR A 64 1.31 21.79 -6.20
CA TYR A 64 1.26 22.88 -5.23
C TYR A 64 2.30 23.97 -5.50
N TYR A 65 3.57 23.60 -5.63
CA TYR A 65 4.70 24.55 -5.67
C TYR A 65 4.96 25.14 -7.04
N SER A 66 4.66 24.41 -8.11
CA SER A 66 4.90 24.86 -9.49
C SER A 66 3.60 25.31 -10.12
N PHE A 67 2.62 24.41 -10.26
CA PHE A 67 1.39 24.64 -11.02
C PHE A 67 0.50 25.73 -10.40
N LYS A 68 -0.06 25.49 -9.21
CA LYS A 68 -0.98 26.44 -8.55
C LYS A 68 -0.33 27.78 -8.25
N LYS A 69 0.91 27.74 -7.75
CA LYS A 69 1.67 28.94 -7.39
C LYS A 69 1.91 29.82 -8.61
N LEU A 70 2.22 29.23 -9.77
CA LEU A 70 2.46 29.97 -11.00
C LEU A 70 1.18 30.62 -11.54
N LYS A 71 0.07 29.87 -11.61
CA LYS A 71 -1.23 30.39 -12.07
C LYS A 71 -1.64 31.62 -11.26
N ARG A 72 -1.65 31.50 -9.93
CA ARG A 72 -1.96 32.61 -9.01
C ARG A 72 -0.99 33.78 -9.16
N ARG A 73 0.31 33.52 -9.36
CA ARG A 73 1.31 34.57 -9.55
C ARG A 73 1.06 35.38 -10.82
N TRP A 74 0.70 34.72 -11.92
CA TRP A 74 0.42 35.39 -13.20
C TRP A 74 -0.81 36.27 -13.12
N VAL A 75 -1.91 35.75 -12.58
CA VAL A 75 -3.15 36.54 -12.42
C VAL A 75 -2.91 37.73 -11.50
N ARG A 76 -2.30 37.53 -10.33
CA ARG A 76 -1.95 38.65 -9.43
C ARG A 76 -1.08 39.70 -10.11
N ALA A 77 -0.11 39.28 -10.93
CA ALA A 77 0.75 40.22 -11.66
C ALA A 77 -0.03 40.99 -12.74
N ALA A 78 -0.89 40.31 -13.50
CA ALA A 78 -1.72 40.93 -14.54
C ALA A 78 -2.69 41.97 -13.94
N VAL A 79 -3.41 41.58 -12.88
CA VAL A 79 -4.35 42.44 -12.16
C VAL A 79 -3.62 43.62 -11.53
N LYS A 80 -2.51 43.39 -10.83
CA LYS A 80 -1.72 44.45 -10.21
C LYS A 80 -1.19 45.45 -11.25
N ASN A 81 -0.61 44.97 -12.36
CA ASN A 81 -0.08 45.84 -13.41
C ASN A 81 -1.17 46.71 -14.05
N TYR A 82 -2.37 46.16 -14.20
CA TYR A 82 -3.54 46.89 -14.66
C TYR A 82 -3.98 47.95 -13.63
N VAL A 83 -4.27 47.55 -12.38
CA VAL A 83 -4.79 48.44 -11.32
C VAL A 83 -3.80 49.57 -10.98
N GLU A 84 -2.51 49.26 -10.84
CA GLU A 84 -1.49 50.25 -10.50
C GLU A 84 -1.00 51.03 -11.73
N ASN A 85 -1.44 50.67 -12.93
CA ASN A 85 -0.97 51.20 -14.21
C ASN A 85 0.57 51.19 -14.35
N LYS A 86 1.19 50.09 -13.92
CA LYS A 86 2.66 49.90 -13.89
C LYS A 86 3.08 48.65 -14.66
N GLY A 87 4.30 48.65 -15.17
CA GLY A 87 4.89 47.49 -15.88
C GLY A 87 4.77 47.54 -17.40
N PRO A 88 4.86 46.40 -18.11
CA PRO A 88 4.76 46.34 -19.57
C PRO A 88 3.32 46.52 -20.06
N MET A 89 3.16 47.07 -21.27
CA MET A 89 1.86 47.22 -21.93
C MET A 89 1.43 45.90 -22.58
N LYS A 90 1.06 44.93 -21.75
CA LYS A 90 0.64 43.57 -22.12
C LYS A 90 -0.51 43.10 -21.22
N GLU A 91 -1.12 41.99 -21.58
CA GLU A 91 -2.18 41.30 -20.84
C GLU A 91 -3.36 42.24 -20.59
N LEU A 92 -3.91 42.29 -19.37
CA LEU A 92 -5.02 43.18 -19.01
C LEU A 92 -4.73 44.65 -19.32
N ARG A 93 -3.49 45.12 -19.18
CA ARG A 93 -3.14 46.53 -19.44
C ARG A 93 -3.15 46.84 -20.94
N GLY A 94 -2.67 45.90 -21.76
CA GLY A 94 -2.74 46.00 -23.22
C GLY A 94 -4.20 45.96 -23.72
N LEU A 95 -5.01 45.06 -23.16
CA LEU A 95 -6.45 44.99 -23.46
C LEU A 95 -7.18 46.27 -23.10
N HIS A 96 -6.96 46.79 -21.89
CA HIS A 96 -7.57 48.05 -21.45
C HIS A 96 -7.25 49.21 -22.39
N LYS A 97 -5.98 49.33 -22.82
CA LYS A 97 -5.58 50.34 -23.80
C LYS A 97 -6.31 50.16 -25.14
N MET A 98 -6.37 48.93 -25.66
CA MET A 98 -7.09 48.63 -26.91
C MET A 98 -8.58 48.99 -26.82
N TYR A 99 -9.22 48.68 -25.69
CA TYR A 99 -10.64 48.99 -25.47
C TYR A 99 -10.90 50.50 -25.36
N LEU A 100 -10.02 51.25 -24.69
CA LEU A 100 -10.11 52.71 -24.64
C LEU A 100 -9.94 53.33 -26.03
N GLU A 101 -8.94 52.88 -26.80
CA GLU A 101 -8.72 53.37 -28.17
C GLU A 101 -9.93 53.08 -29.09
N TYR A 102 -10.53 51.90 -28.96
CA TYR A 102 -11.74 51.57 -29.70
C TYR A 102 -12.93 52.44 -29.27
N TRP A 103 -13.08 52.67 -27.96
CA TRP A 103 -14.14 53.52 -27.41
C TRP A 103 -14.04 54.95 -27.94
N ASP A 104 -12.83 55.51 -28.00
CA ASP A 104 -12.58 56.86 -28.50
C ASP A 104 -12.94 57.01 -29.99
N ILE A 105 -12.77 55.95 -30.79
CA ILE A 105 -13.05 55.94 -32.23
C ILE A 105 -14.53 55.66 -32.52
N ALA A 106 -15.09 54.61 -31.90
CA ALA A 106 -16.41 54.07 -32.24
C ALA A 106 -17.54 54.60 -31.35
N GLY A 107 -17.20 55.28 -30.25
CA GLY A 107 -18.14 55.73 -29.24
C GLY A 107 -18.85 54.58 -28.50
N LYS A 108 -19.73 54.96 -27.55
CA LYS A 108 -20.45 54.01 -26.70
C LYS A 108 -21.28 52.98 -27.48
N GLU A 109 -22.06 53.43 -28.46
CA GLU A 109 -22.93 52.55 -29.25
C GLU A 109 -22.11 51.55 -30.08
N GLY A 110 -20.99 52.00 -30.65
CA GLY A 110 -20.08 51.13 -31.41
C GLY A 110 -19.36 50.11 -30.53
N PHE A 111 -18.99 50.50 -29.31
CA PHE A 111 -18.39 49.59 -28.32
C PHE A 111 -19.40 48.54 -27.83
N GLN A 112 -20.60 48.96 -27.41
CA GLN A 112 -21.67 48.05 -26.99
C GLN A 112 -22.03 47.05 -28.09
N ARG A 113 -22.10 47.48 -29.36
CA ARG A 113 -22.38 46.60 -30.49
C ARG A 113 -21.28 45.55 -30.70
N LYS A 114 -20.01 45.89 -30.46
CA LYS A 114 -18.87 45.01 -30.75
C LYS A 114 -18.54 44.04 -29.62
N PHE A 115 -18.59 44.50 -28.37
CA PHE A 115 -18.13 43.75 -27.20
C PHE A 115 -19.25 43.36 -26.25
N SER A 116 -20.50 43.75 -26.54
CA SER A 116 -21.67 43.44 -25.71
C SER A 116 -21.54 43.92 -24.25
N ALA A 117 -20.72 44.95 -24.01
CA ALA A 117 -20.46 45.51 -22.69
C ALA A 117 -20.77 47.02 -22.65
N ASP A 118 -21.29 47.49 -21.51
CA ASP A 118 -21.77 48.86 -21.34
C ASP A 118 -20.67 49.90 -21.14
N SER A 119 -19.51 49.46 -20.64
CA SER A 119 -18.33 50.28 -20.44
C SER A 119 -17.06 49.44 -20.52
N VAL A 120 -15.92 50.11 -20.74
CA VAL A 120 -14.61 49.49 -20.74
C VAL A 120 -14.28 48.87 -19.38
N GLU A 121 -14.65 49.55 -18.28
CA GLU A 121 -14.39 49.08 -16.92
C GLU A 121 -15.15 47.79 -16.61
N LYS A 122 -16.42 47.70 -17.03
CA LYS A 122 -17.22 46.48 -16.84
C LYS A 122 -16.58 45.30 -17.56
N LEU A 123 -16.19 45.49 -18.81
CA LEU A 123 -15.51 44.46 -19.60
C LEU A 123 -14.18 44.05 -18.96
N MET A 124 -13.40 45.00 -18.43
CA MET A 124 -12.16 44.70 -17.73
C MET A 124 -12.38 43.89 -16.44
N GLN A 125 -13.48 44.12 -15.72
CA GLN A 125 -13.83 43.30 -14.56
C GLN A 125 -14.19 41.86 -14.96
N GLU A 126 -14.89 41.68 -16.08
CA GLU A 126 -15.16 40.35 -16.65
C GLU A 126 -13.85 39.61 -16.97
N HIS A 127 -12.89 40.27 -17.64
CA HIS A 127 -11.56 39.68 -17.89
C HIS A 127 -10.79 39.34 -16.62
N ILE A 128 -10.89 40.16 -15.56
CA ILE A 128 -10.25 39.86 -14.27
C ILE A 128 -10.88 38.60 -13.66
N GLN A 129 -12.21 38.51 -13.66
CA GLN A 129 -12.93 37.37 -13.13
C GLN A 129 -12.57 36.08 -13.89
N GLU A 130 -12.51 36.12 -15.23
CA GLU A 130 -12.08 34.98 -16.05
C GLU A 130 -10.67 34.51 -15.69
N LEU A 131 -9.73 35.44 -15.45
CA LEU A 131 -8.38 35.09 -15.03
C LEU A 131 -8.37 34.46 -13.63
N GLU A 132 -9.13 34.98 -12.68
CA GLU A 132 -9.22 34.45 -11.33
C GLU A 132 -9.85 33.04 -11.31
N GLU A 133 -10.93 32.83 -12.07
CA GLU A 133 -11.56 31.53 -12.26
C GLU A 133 -10.60 30.54 -12.92
N TRP A 134 -9.87 30.98 -13.95
CA TRP A 134 -8.82 30.17 -14.56
C TRP A 134 -7.75 29.76 -13.54
N ALA A 135 -7.31 30.67 -12.68
CA ALA A 135 -6.26 30.40 -11.69
C ALA A 135 -6.66 29.35 -10.66
N GLU A 136 -7.93 29.35 -10.24
CA GLU A 136 -8.46 28.41 -9.25
C GLU A 136 -8.96 27.10 -9.88
N ASN A 137 -9.21 27.07 -11.19
CA ASN A 137 -9.58 25.84 -11.88
C ASN A 137 -8.39 24.88 -11.98
N ASN A 138 -8.54 23.73 -11.33
CA ASN A 138 -7.52 22.69 -11.22
C ASN A 138 -7.38 21.80 -12.46
N ASN A 139 -8.33 21.89 -13.39
CA ASN A 139 -8.38 21.06 -14.61
C ASN A 139 -7.80 21.80 -15.82
N LEU A 140 -7.65 23.13 -15.73
CA LEU A 140 -7.06 23.94 -16.80
C LEU A 140 -5.54 24.00 -16.65
N LEU A 141 -4.83 23.51 -17.66
CA LEU A 141 -3.36 23.55 -17.75
C LEU A 141 -2.82 24.98 -17.87
N ILE A 142 -1.55 25.22 -17.56
CA ILE A 142 -0.98 26.57 -17.49
C ILE A 142 -0.91 27.23 -18.89
N HIS A 143 -0.66 26.46 -19.94
CA HIS A 143 -0.59 26.99 -21.30
C HIS A 143 -1.95 27.53 -21.81
N THR A 144 -3.06 27.15 -21.17
CA THR A 144 -4.41 27.68 -21.48
C THR A 144 -4.63 29.09 -20.93
N TYR A 145 -3.61 29.71 -20.32
CA TYR A 145 -3.69 31.10 -19.86
C TYR A 145 -4.09 32.02 -21.03
N PRO A 146 -5.13 32.89 -20.89
CA PRO A 146 -5.63 33.70 -22.00
C PRO A 146 -4.60 34.60 -22.68
N HIS A 147 -3.51 34.95 -21.99
CA HIS A 147 -2.41 35.75 -22.56
C HIS A 147 -1.10 34.97 -22.65
N TRP A 148 -1.14 33.65 -22.77
CA TRP A 148 0.05 32.80 -22.86
C TRP A 148 0.95 33.18 -24.03
N GLY A 149 0.36 33.53 -25.19
CA GLY A 149 1.09 34.02 -26.36
C GLY A 149 1.88 35.31 -26.13
N GLN A 150 1.60 36.07 -25.07
CA GLN A 150 2.30 37.32 -24.75
C GLN A 150 3.48 37.12 -23.78
N LYS A 151 3.64 35.91 -23.24
CA LYS A 151 4.74 35.51 -22.35
C LYS A 151 6.04 35.34 -23.14
N THR A 152 7.17 35.35 -22.43
CA THR A 152 8.46 35.12 -23.06
C THR A 152 8.62 33.64 -23.44
N LYS A 153 9.45 33.34 -24.45
CA LYS A 153 9.75 31.94 -24.84
C LYS A 153 10.15 31.09 -23.63
N ASN A 154 11.03 31.57 -22.76
CA ASN A 154 11.43 30.84 -21.56
C ASN A 154 10.26 30.53 -20.62
N GLN A 155 9.29 31.45 -20.49
CA GLN A 155 8.08 31.23 -19.71
C GLN A 155 7.16 30.20 -20.38
N GLN A 156 7.02 30.25 -21.69
CA GLN A 156 6.27 29.29 -22.49
C GLN A 156 6.88 27.88 -22.35
N THR A 157 8.19 27.74 -22.53
CA THR A 157 8.90 26.46 -22.34
C THR A 157 8.75 25.92 -20.92
N THR A 158 8.93 26.76 -19.90
CA THR A 158 8.80 26.34 -18.49
C THR A 158 7.38 25.89 -18.15
N THR A 159 6.37 26.59 -18.68
CA THR A 159 4.96 26.25 -18.43
C THR A 159 4.56 24.96 -19.14
N MET A 160 4.95 24.78 -20.40
CA MET A 160 4.73 23.52 -21.11
C MET A 160 5.40 22.35 -20.41
N ARG A 161 6.66 22.52 -19.97
CA ARG A 161 7.35 21.49 -19.18
C ARG A 161 6.56 21.12 -17.92
N THR A 162 6.03 22.11 -17.22
CA THR A 162 5.21 21.88 -16.01
C THR A 162 3.91 21.16 -16.34
N ASP A 163 3.22 21.56 -17.41
CA ASP A 163 1.98 20.93 -17.86
C ASP A 163 2.19 19.47 -18.28
N ILE A 164 3.27 19.17 -19.00
CA ILE A 164 3.64 17.81 -19.38
C ILE A 164 3.93 16.97 -18.12
N LEU A 165 4.69 17.50 -17.16
CA LEU A 165 4.93 16.81 -15.89
C LEU A 165 3.63 16.53 -15.12
N MET A 166 2.67 17.46 -15.15
CA MET A 166 1.35 17.24 -14.55
C MET A 166 0.58 16.11 -15.25
N VAL A 167 0.63 16.05 -16.58
CA VAL A 167 -0.02 14.99 -17.38
C VAL A 167 0.63 13.63 -17.09
N ILE A 168 1.97 13.56 -17.05
CA ILE A 168 2.71 12.36 -16.67
C ILE A 168 2.24 11.85 -15.30
N GLY A 169 2.17 12.73 -14.30
CA GLY A 169 1.77 12.34 -12.95
C GLY A 169 0.30 11.90 -12.84
N GLU A 170 -0.63 12.50 -13.59
CA GLU A 170 -2.02 12.02 -13.64
C GLU A 170 -2.13 10.65 -14.30
N VAL A 171 -1.47 10.44 -15.45
CA VAL A 171 -1.46 9.13 -16.13
C VAL A 171 -0.84 8.05 -15.24
N ALA A 172 0.28 8.33 -14.59
CA ALA A 172 0.92 7.39 -13.67
C ALA A 172 0.00 7.02 -12.49
N LYS A 173 -0.75 8.01 -11.98
CA LYS A 173 -1.74 7.81 -10.91
C LYS A 173 -2.92 6.97 -11.38
N GLU A 174 -3.43 7.20 -12.59
CA GLU A 174 -4.51 6.41 -13.18
C GLU A 174 -4.09 4.96 -13.43
N LEU A 175 -2.89 4.75 -13.98
CA LEU A 175 -2.33 3.41 -14.18
C LEU A 175 -2.13 2.66 -12.86
N LYS A 176 -1.71 3.35 -11.79
CA LYS A 176 -1.65 2.79 -10.44
C LYS A 176 -3.02 2.47 -9.85
N ARG A 177 -4.04 3.29 -10.10
CA ARG A 177 -5.43 3.02 -9.69
C ARG A 177 -6.03 1.84 -10.45
N ALA A 178 -5.57 1.58 -11.67
CA ALA A 178 -5.97 0.43 -12.46
C ALA A 178 -5.30 -0.89 -12.01
N GLN A 179 -4.20 -0.82 -11.25
CA GLN A 179 -3.65 -2.01 -10.60
C GLN A 179 -4.46 -2.33 -9.33
N PRO A 180 -5.04 -3.54 -9.21
CA PRO A 180 -5.77 -3.91 -8.02
C PRO A 180 -4.84 -3.83 -6.80
N LYS A 181 -5.34 -3.27 -5.71
CA LYS A 181 -4.57 -3.16 -4.46
C LYS A 181 -4.15 -4.55 -3.99
N ALA A 182 -2.85 -4.78 -3.89
CA ALA A 182 -2.28 -6.02 -3.40
C ALA A 182 -2.27 -6.05 -1.87
N HIS A 183 -2.90 -7.08 -1.31
CA HIS A 183 -2.78 -7.49 0.08
C HIS A 183 -1.70 -8.56 0.17
N VAL A 184 -0.72 -8.38 1.05
CA VAL A 184 0.47 -9.26 1.09
C VAL A 184 0.64 -9.90 2.46
N ALA A 185 1.10 -11.15 2.44
CA ALA A 185 1.61 -11.87 3.61
C ALA A 185 2.94 -12.53 3.26
N THR A 186 3.89 -12.61 4.20
CA THR A 186 5.16 -13.30 3.97
C THR A 186 4.96 -14.80 4.05
N SER A 187 5.74 -15.57 3.28
CA SER A 187 5.66 -17.04 3.27
C SER A 187 5.74 -17.62 4.68
N THR A 188 6.71 -17.20 5.49
CA THR A 188 6.90 -17.63 6.88
C THR A 188 5.64 -17.44 7.72
N SER A 189 4.90 -16.34 7.53
CA SER A 189 3.70 -16.04 8.33
C SER A 189 2.50 -16.93 8.02
N ILE A 190 2.54 -17.65 6.89
CA ILE A 190 1.45 -18.52 6.42
C ILE A 190 1.86 -20.00 6.33
N THR A 191 3.16 -20.33 6.34
CA THR A 191 3.67 -21.70 6.28
C THR A 191 4.11 -22.24 7.63
N VAL A 192 4.26 -21.36 8.62
CA VAL A 192 4.51 -21.71 10.02
C VAL A 192 3.25 -21.41 10.82
N PRO A 193 2.79 -22.30 11.74
CA PRO A 193 1.53 -22.13 12.43
C PRO A 193 1.67 -21.16 13.61
N PHE A 194 1.86 -19.88 13.29
CA PHE A 194 1.97 -18.80 14.27
C PHE A 194 0.63 -18.37 14.83
N PHE A 195 -0.48 -18.54 14.12
CA PHE A 195 -1.78 -17.95 14.49
C PHE A 195 -2.82 -19.04 14.73
N GLY A 196 -3.52 -18.91 15.85
CA GLY A 196 -4.62 -19.78 16.25
C GLY A 196 -5.94 -19.40 15.63
N ILE A 197 -6.78 -20.44 15.43
CA ILE A 197 -8.11 -20.28 14.83
C ILE A 197 -9.11 -19.59 15.76
N ALA A 198 -8.95 -19.74 17.08
CA ALA A 198 -9.83 -19.13 18.06
C ALA A 198 -9.26 -17.83 18.65
N ASP A 199 -10.12 -16.82 18.69
CA ASP A 199 -9.81 -15.51 19.26
C ASP A 199 -9.57 -15.59 20.78
N ARG A 200 -8.54 -14.87 21.24
CA ARG A 200 -8.25 -14.64 22.68
C ARG A 200 -8.15 -15.91 23.53
N MET A 201 -7.76 -17.03 22.93
CA MET A 201 -7.51 -18.26 23.67
C MET A 201 -6.35 -18.06 24.65
N LYS A 202 -6.48 -18.67 25.82
CA LYS A 202 -5.42 -18.75 26.82
C LYS A 202 -4.96 -20.19 26.95
N ASN A 203 -3.64 -20.37 26.90
CA ASN A 203 -2.98 -21.66 26.98
C ASN A 203 -2.19 -21.78 28.28
N THR A 204 -1.96 -23.02 28.69
CA THR A 204 -1.03 -23.37 29.76
C THR A 204 0.36 -23.63 29.18
N THR A 205 1.39 -23.68 30.02
CA THR A 205 2.75 -23.94 29.58
C THR A 205 3.44 -25.00 30.42
N GLU A 206 4.41 -25.68 29.82
CA GLU A 206 5.30 -26.64 30.44
C GLU A 206 6.75 -26.29 30.07
N LYS A 207 7.72 -26.77 30.86
CA LYS A 207 9.13 -26.59 30.50
C LYS A 207 9.39 -27.21 29.13
N PHE A 208 10.06 -26.47 28.27
CA PHE A 208 10.43 -26.99 26.97
C PHE A 208 11.54 -28.04 27.16
N ASN A 209 11.16 -29.32 27.04
CA ASN A 209 12.11 -30.42 27.09
C ASN A 209 12.69 -30.65 25.69
N GLN A 210 13.95 -30.27 25.52
CA GLN A 210 14.78 -30.73 24.42
C GLN A 210 15.09 -32.20 24.72
N GLY A 211 14.57 -33.14 23.95
CA GLY A 211 14.72 -34.58 24.23
C GLY A 211 16.16 -34.96 24.61
N GLU A 212 16.32 -35.84 25.61
CA GLU A 212 17.63 -36.25 26.11
C GLU A 212 18.45 -36.91 25.00
N GLY A 213 19.48 -36.21 24.52
CA GLY A 213 20.48 -36.74 23.61
C GLY A 213 20.93 -35.77 22.51
N MET A 214 22.19 -35.31 22.62
CA MET A 214 23.04 -34.79 21.53
C MET A 214 22.92 -33.34 21.01
N LEU A 215 22.39 -32.37 21.76
CA LEU A 215 22.51 -30.94 21.39
C LEU A 215 22.77 -30.02 22.59
N THR A 216 23.62 -30.44 23.53
CA THR A 216 23.84 -29.73 24.80
C THR A 216 24.45 -28.33 24.70
N ASP A 217 24.90 -27.87 23.52
CA ASP A 217 25.56 -26.56 23.37
C ASP A 217 24.94 -25.61 22.33
N LEU A 218 23.84 -25.98 21.65
CA LEU A 218 23.35 -25.20 20.49
C LEU A 218 22.27 -24.15 20.78
N SER A 219 21.83 -23.97 22.02
CA SER A 219 21.06 -22.75 22.36
C SER A 219 20.94 -22.53 23.88
N LEU A 220 21.87 -21.76 24.46
CA LEU A 220 21.67 -21.14 25.77
C LEU A 220 20.35 -20.31 25.81
N ASP A 221 19.94 -19.76 24.66
CA ASP A 221 18.74 -18.93 24.51
C ASP A 221 17.41 -19.70 24.63
N LEU A 222 17.38 -21.01 24.36
CA LEU A 222 16.17 -21.83 24.45
C LEU A 222 15.75 -22.16 25.89
N HIS A 223 16.67 -22.06 26.85
CA HIS A 223 16.34 -22.21 28.27
C HIS A 223 15.38 -21.14 28.76
N ASP A 224 15.37 -19.99 28.09
CA ASP A 224 14.46 -18.88 28.38
C ASP A 224 13.08 -19.06 27.74
N PHE A 225 12.79 -20.22 27.16
CA PHE A 225 11.48 -20.52 26.58
C PHE A 225 10.79 -21.72 27.24
N SER A 226 9.47 -21.63 27.32
CA SER A 226 8.59 -22.72 27.71
C SER A 226 7.67 -23.12 26.56
N ALA A 227 7.30 -24.39 26.52
CA ALA A 227 6.37 -24.92 25.53
C ALA A 227 4.93 -24.56 25.91
N VAL A 228 4.19 -24.02 24.95
CA VAL A 228 2.75 -23.83 25.09
C VAL A 228 2.06 -25.18 24.92
N VAL A 229 1.28 -25.56 25.92
CA VAL A 229 0.52 -26.81 25.92
C VAL A 229 -0.80 -26.58 25.19
N PRO A 230 -0.99 -27.17 24.00
CA PRO A 230 -2.24 -27.02 23.27
C PRO A 230 -3.37 -27.74 24.00
N LYS A 231 -4.56 -27.13 24.04
CA LYS A 231 -5.77 -27.81 24.52
C LYS A 231 -6.15 -29.01 23.66
N TYR A 232 -5.86 -28.96 22.37
CA TYR A 232 -6.10 -30.05 21.44
C TYR A 232 -4.80 -30.68 20.96
N LYS A 233 -4.34 -31.70 21.70
CA LYS A 233 -3.04 -32.37 21.48
C LYS A 233 -2.89 -33.01 20.09
N GLN A 234 -3.98 -33.42 19.47
CA GLN A 234 -3.96 -34.06 18.13
C GLN A 234 -3.97 -33.04 16.97
N GLY A 235 -4.12 -31.74 17.27
CA GLY A 235 -4.19 -30.67 16.27
C GLY A 235 -2.87 -29.98 15.97
N ILE A 236 -1.81 -30.34 16.70
CA ILE A 236 -0.44 -29.86 16.44
C ILE A 236 0.36 -31.07 15.92
N PRO A 237 1.01 -30.96 14.76
CA PRO A 237 1.93 -32.00 14.30
C PRO A 237 2.99 -32.29 15.36
N THR A 238 3.35 -33.55 15.52
CA THR A 238 4.26 -33.99 16.60
C THR A 238 5.66 -33.38 16.51
N ASN A 239 6.01 -32.85 15.34
CA ASN A 239 7.26 -32.17 15.08
C ASN A 239 7.19 -30.65 15.32
N LEU A 240 6.06 -30.13 15.82
CA LEU A 240 5.85 -28.70 16.05
C LEU A 240 5.62 -28.39 17.54
N SER A 241 6.30 -27.37 18.02
CA SER A 241 6.14 -26.84 19.39
C SER A 241 6.03 -25.31 19.34
N VAL A 242 5.01 -24.76 19.97
CA VAL A 242 4.89 -23.32 20.16
C VAL A 242 5.64 -22.94 21.43
N LEU A 243 6.50 -21.94 21.34
CA LEU A 243 7.36 -21.50 22.42
C LEU A 243 7.03 -20.06 22.82
N VAL A 244 7.19 -19.77 24.10
CA VAL A 244 7.00 -18.45 24.67
C VAL A 244 8.08 -18.17 25.70
N SER A 245 8.57 -16.92 25.74
CA SER A 245 9.59 -16.50 26.71
C SER A 245 9.10 -16.67 28.16
N ASN A 246 10.01 -17.11 29.03
CA ASN A 246 9.82 -17.27 30.46
C ASN A 246 9.59 -15.91 31.16
N GLU A 247 10.18 -14.83 30.65
CA GLU A 247 9.94 -13.47 31.15
C GLU A 247 8.47 -13.08 30.95
N PHE A 248 7.94 -13.27 29.74
CA PHE A 248 6.55 -12.99 29.43
C PHE A 248 5.58 -13.88 30.21
N LEU A 249 5.99 -15.11 30.51
CA LEU A 249 5.23 -16.01 31.38
C LEU A 249 5.12 -15.51 32.82
N ALA A 250 6.22 -15.01 33.37
CA ALA A 250 6.27 -14.46 34.71
C ALA A 250 5.36 -13.23 34.85
N GLU A 251 5.30 -12.37 33.83
CA GLU A 251 4.41 -11.20 33.79
C GLU A 251 2.91 -11.56 33.73
N LEU A 252 2.58 -12.76 33.24
CA LEU A 252 1.20 -13.17 32.96
C LEU A 252 0.66 -14.26 33.92
N ASP A 253 1.38 -14.55 35.01
CA ASP A 253 1.05 -15.62 35.96
C ASP A 253 0.76 -16.97 35.27
N GLY A 254 1.55 -17.29 34.23
CA GLY A 254 1.42 -18.54 33.46
C GLY A 254 0.21 -18.64 32.53
N LYS A 255 -0.60 -17.57 32.37
CA LYS A 255 -1.77 -17.54 31.47
C LYS A 255 -1.44 -16.85 30.16
N VAL A 256 -0.81 -17.57 29.23
CA VAL A 256 -0.34 -16.98 27.98
C VAL A 256 -1.49 -16.86 26.97
N PRO A 257 -1.80 -15.65 26.45
CA PRO A 257 -2.73 -15.48 25.35
C PRO A 257 -2.10 -15.98 24.05
N ASP A 258 -2.88 -16.70 23.26
CA ASP A 258 -2.49 -17.20 21.94
C ASP A 258 -2.44 -16.08 20.90
N LEU A 259 -1.60 -16.20 19.87
CA LEU A 259 -1.67 -15.31 18.70
C LEU A 259 -2.94 -15.63 17.90
N ASP A 260 -3.73 -14.62 17.56
CA ASP A 260 -5.02 -14.69 16.87
C ASP A 260 -4.99 -13.95 15.51
N ALA A 261 -6.12 -13.93 14.81
CA ALA A 261 -6.22 -13.34 13.48
C ALA A 261 -5.94 -11.83 13.45
N ARG A 262 -6.22 -11.11 14.54
CA ARG A 262 -5.90 -9.68 14.64
C ARG A 262 -4.42 -9.44 14.87
N ASP A 263 -3.68 -10.41 15.42
CA ASP A 263 -2.22 -10.33 15.47
C ASP A 263 -1.60 -10.55 14.09
N PHE A 264 -2.17 -11.45 13.28
CA PHE A 264 -1.77 -11.60 11.88
C PHE A 264 -2.02 -10.32 11.09
N GLU A 265 -3.19 -9.70 11.25
CA GLU A 265 -3.48 -8.40 10.65
C GLU A 265 -2.50 -7.31 11.12
N ALA A 266 -2.24 -7.23 12.44
CA ALA A 266 -1.29 -6.28 12.99
C ALA A 266 0.12 -6.47 12.42
N PHE A 267 0.58 -7.72 12.34
CA PHE A 267 1.88 -8.08 11.77
C PHE A 267 1.99 -7.60 10.32
N ASN A 268 1.03 -7.95 9.45
CA ASN A 268 1.05 -7.54 8.05
C ASN A 268 0.94 -6.01 7.87
N GLU A 269 0.18 -5.33 8.72
CA GLU A 269 0.11 -3.86 8.69
C GLU A 269 1.44 -3.24 9.11
N ILE A 270 2.10 -3.74 10.15
CA ILE A 270 3.42 -3.25 10.58
C ILE A 270 4.43 -3.39 9.44
N LEU A 271 4.41 -4.52 8.74
CA LEU A 271 5.23 -4.74 7.55
C LEU A 271 5.00 -3.66 6.48
N SER A 272 3.79 -3.11 6.33
CA SER A 272 3.54 -2.03 5.37
C SER A 272 4.20 -0.69 5.71
N TYR A 273 4.68 -0.51 6.95
CA TYR A 273 5.33 0.73 7.41
C TYR A 273 6.84 0.77 7.17
N ARG A 274 7.40 -0.20 6.42
CA ARG A 274 8.81 -0.18 6.02
C ARG A 274 9.15 1.11 5.29
N ASP A 275 10.32 1.66 5.61
CA ASP A 275 10.92 2.77 4.89
C ASP A 275 12.17 2.30 4.12
N VAL A 276 12.85 3.24 3.47
CA VAL A 276 14.06 2.98 2.68
C VAL A 276 15.21 2.39 3.51
N THR A 277 15.22 2.58 4.84
CA THR A 277 16.28 2.09 5.72
C THR A 277 16.08 0.63 6.13
N PHE A 278 14.90 0.05 5.85
CA PHE A 278 14.59 -1.33 6.20
C PHE A 278 15.57 -2.33 5.56
N GLN A 279 16.01 -2.08 4.32
CA GLN A 279 16.92 -2.96 3.56
C GLN A 279 18.31 -3.14 4.18
N THR A 280 18.70 -2.30 5.14
CA THR A 280 19.99 -2.41 5.83
C THR A 280 19.81 -2.65 7.32
N SER A 281 18.74 -2.10 7.91
CA SER A 281 18.53 -2.15 9.36
C SER A 281 17.66 -3.30 9.83
N ARG A 282 16.82 -3.88 8.96
CA ARG A 282 15.72 -4.80 9.31
C ARG A 282 14.69 -4.21 10.28
N LYS A 283 14.72 -2.89 10.52
CA LYS A 283 13.91 -2.19 11.51
C LYS A 283 12.76 -1.45 10.85
N ILE A 284 11.62 -1.48 11.51
CA ILE A 284 10.45 -0.69 11.15
C ILE A 284 10.11 0.21 12.34
N VAL A 285 10.05 1.52 12.09
CA VAL A 285 9.78 2.53 13.12
C VAL A 285 8.48 3.25 12.79
N PHE A 286 7.54 3.26 13.72
CA PHE A 286 6.25 3.91 13.51
C PHE A 286 5.62 4.38 14.83
N PRO A 287 4.81 5.46 14.80
CA PRO A 287 3.98 5.84 15.95
C PRO A 287 2.85 4.83 16.13
N ILE A 288 2.61 4.39 17.36
CA ILE A 288 1.58 3.39 17.70
C ILE A 288 0.17 3.78 17.23
N SER A 289 -0.12 5.09 17.14
CA SER A 289 -1.41 5.60 16.64
C SER A 289 -1.74 5.19 15.20
N LYS A 290 -0.74 4.99 14.33
CA LYS A 290 -0.97 4.49 12.97
C LYS A 290 -1.59 3.09 13.01
N LEU A 291 -1.00 2.20 13.80
CA LEU A 291 -1.46 0.83 13.95
C LEU A 291 -2.83 0.76 14.66
N VAL A 292 -3.02 1.55 15.70
CA VAL A 292 -4.30 1.65 16.43
C VAL A 292 -5.43 2.10 15.51
N LYS A 293 -5.22 3.16 14.73
CA LYS A 293 -6.20 3.65 13.77
C LYS A 293 -6.53 2.60 12.71
N LYS A 294 -5.55 1.81 12.27
CA LYS A 294 -5.78 0.75 11.28
C LYS A 294 -6.62 -0.40 11.83
N ILE A 295 -6.23 -0.96 12.98
CA ILE A 295 -6.86 -2.17 13.53
C ILE A 295 -8.23 -1.88 14.15
N TYR A 296 -8.41 -0.71 14.77
CA TYR A 296 -9.58 -0.41 15.59
C TYR A 296 -10.45 0.74 15.07
N GLY A 297 -9.96 1.54 14.12
CA GLY A 297 -10.68 2.70 13.57
C GLY A 297 -10.96 3.82 14.58
N ASN A 298 -10.31 3.80 15.75
CA ASN A 298 -10.52 4.77 16.83
C ASN A 298 -9.22 5.07 17.59
N ASP A 299 -9.24 6.08 18.46
CA ASP A 299 -8.09 6.54 19.26
C ASP A 299 -8.31 6.37 20.79
N SER A 300 -9.05 5.34 21.21
CA SER A 300 -9.32 5.11 22.63
C SER A 300 -8.11 4.54 23.39
N GLY A 301 -7.91 4.94 24.65
CA GLY A 301 -6.84 4.42 25.51
C GLY A 301 -6.82 2.88 25.61
N LYS A 302 -7.99 2.24 25.64
CA LYS A 302 -8.15 0.78 25.59
C LYS A 302 -7.53 0.17 24.31
N SER A 303 -7.66 0.83 23.16
CA SER A 303 -7.10 0.34 21.90
C SER A 303 -5.57 0.44 21.88
N TYR A 304 -4.99 1.47 22.50
CA TYR A 304 -3.55 1.56 22.72
C TYR A 304 -3.07 0.42 23.63
N THR A 305 -3.74 0.15 24.76
CA THR A 305 -3.39 -0.97 25.65
C THR A 305 -3.44 -2.32 24.93
N LEU A 306 -4.52 -2.58 24.19
CA LEU A 306 -4.67 -3.83 23.43
C LEU A 306 -3.59 -3.95 22.35
N THR A 307 -3.25 -2.86 21.65
CA THR A 307 -2.19 -2.87 20.62
C THR A 307 -0.83 -3.15 21.23
N THR A 308 -0.50 -2.53 22.37
CA THR A 308 0.72 -2.82 23.13
C THR A 308 0.80 -4.30 23.51
N GLN A 309 -0.28 -4.87 24.05
CA GLN A 309 -0.32 -6.31 24.39
C GLN A 309 -0.08 -7.21 23.17
N ARG A 310 -0.61 -6.83 22.00
CA ARG A 310 -0.37 -7.57 20.73
C ARG A 310 1.08 -7.47 20.27
N LEU A 311 1.67 -6.28 20.32
CA LEU A 311 3.07 -6.06 19.97
C LEU A 311 4.02 -6.87 20.86
N VAL A 312 3.77 -6.87 22.17
CA VAL A 312 4.53 -7.68 23.13
C VAL A 312 4.39 -9.17 22.82
N LYS A 313 3.17 -9.64 22.59
CA LYS A 313 2.91 -11.05 22.21
C LYS A 313 3.65 -11.46 20.93
N LEU A 314 3.60 -10.63 19.88
CA LEU A 314 4.32 -10.86 18.62
C LEU A 314 5.85 -10.91 18.81
N GLY A 315 6.38 -10.16 19.78
CA GLY A 315 7.80 -10.16 20.13
C GLY A 315 8.27 -11.45 20.84
N TYR A 316 7.44 -12.04 21.70
CA TYR A 316 7.82 -13.17 22.55
C TYR A 316 7.43 -14.57 22.05
N TYR A 317 6.55 -14.66 21.05
CA TYR A 317 6.17 -15.96 20.48
C TYR A 317 7.21 -16.48 19.49
N ARG A 318 7.50 -17.78 19.59
CA ARG A 318 8.31 -18.53 18.62
C ARG A 318 7.63 -19.85 18.28
N VAL A 319 8.00 -20.45 17.15
CA VAL A 319 7.56 -21.80 16.76
C VAL A 319 8.78 -22.63 16.42
N ALA A 320 8.96 -23.73 17.15
CA ALA A 320 9.98 -24.72 16.89
C ALA A 320 9.43 -25.84 15.98
N VAL A 321 10.17 -26.17 14.94
CA VAL A 321 9.85 -27.23 13.96
C VAL A 321 11.01 -28.22 13.92
N ARG A 322 10.71 -29.51 13.96
CA ARG A 322 11.67 -30.58 13.67
C ARG A 322 11.42 -31.14 12.27
N ASN A 323 12.46 -31.27 11.45
CA ASN A 323 12.34 -31.96 10.17
C ASN A 323 12.46 -33.49 10.35
N GLU A 324 12.32 -34.25 9.27
CA GLU A 324 12.43 -35.73 9.31
C GLU A 324 13.85 -36.20 9.64
N GLU A 325 14.86 -35.38 9.35
CA GLU A 325 16.28 -35.64 9.64
C GLU A 325 16.64 -35.37 11.11
N GLY A 326 15.76 -34.71 11.86
CA GLY A 326 15.91 -34.40 13.28
C GLY A 326 16.38 -32.97 13.58
N ASP A 327 16.68 -32.16 12.56
CA ASP A 327 17.09 -30.77 12.71
C ASP A 327 15.99 -29.94 13.36
N LEU A 328 16.39 -29.01 14.22
CA LEU A 328 15.51 -28.10 14.93
C LEU A 328 15.63 -26.69 14.32
N SER A 329 14.54 -26.18 13.78
CA SER A 329 14.41 -24.79 13.32
C SER A 329 13.46 -24.02 14.23
N ILE A 330 13.82 -22.78 14.59
CA ILE A 330 13.01 -21.93 15.48
C ILE A 330 12.68 -20.63 14.76
N PHE A 331 11.40 -20.44 14.51
CA PHE A 331 10.89 -19.30 13.77
C PHE A 331 10.31 -18.26 14.72
N GLY A 332 10.56 -16.99 14.43
CA GLY A 332 9.86 -15.85 15.01
C GLY A 332 9.32 -14.92 13.93
N LEU A 333 8.39 -14.04 14.30
CA LEU A 333 7.93 -12.97 13.41
C LEU A 333 8.79 -11.71 13.58
N PHE A 334 9.09 -11.37 14.83
CA PHE A 334 10.00 -10.28 15.20
C PHE A 334 11.14 -10.83 16.06
N SER A 335 12.35 -10.36 15.82
CA SER A 335 13.50 -10.62 16.69
C SER A 335 13.46 -9.74 17.95
N SER A 336 12.94 -8.51 17.84
CA SER A 336 12.73 -7.63 18.98
C SER A 336 11.60 -6.62 18.74
N VAL A 337 10.98 -6.18 19.83
CA VAL A 337 9.96 -5.13 19.85
C VAL A 337 10.33 -4.13 20.95
N LYS A 338 10.59 -2.88 20.58
CA LYS A 338 10.88 -1.78 21.49
C LYS A 338 9.74 -0.78 21.50
N ILE A 339 9.18 -0.53 22.69
CA ILE A 339 8.11 0.43 22.92
C ILE A 339 8.68 1.61 23.72
N SER A 340 8.82 2.77 23.09
CA SER A 340 9.37 3.95 23.77
C SER A 340 8.43 4.43 24.88
N ASN A 341 8.94 4.70 26.08
CA ASN A 341 8.14 5.12 27.23
C ASN A 341 6.97 4.16 27.53
N ALA A 342 7.26 2.84 27.60
CA ALA A 342 6.25 1.80 27.80
C ALA A 342 5.36 2.00 29.04
N SER A 343 5.84 2.70 30.08
CA SER A 343 5.07 3.05 31.29
C SER A 343 3.96 4.08 31.06
N SER A 344 3.99 4.83 29.96
CA SER A 344 2.97 5.82 29.60
C SER A 344 2.81 5.91 28.07
N VAL A 345 2.20 4.87 27.49
CA VAL A 345 1.96 4.82 26.04
C VAL A 345 0.95 5.89 25.63
N LYS A 346 1.35 6.76 24.70
CA LYS A 346 0.55 7.85 24.12
C LYS A 346 0.49 7.70 22.60
N ARG A 347 -0.31 8.55 21.95
CA ARG A 347 -0.50 8.59 20.49
C ARG A 347 0.81 8.58 19.70
N ASP A 348 1.79 9.34 20.17
CA ASP A 348 3.07 9.56 19.47
C ASP A 348 4.19 8.62 19.94
N THR A 349 3.87 7.67 20.84
CA THR A 349 4.82 6.64 21.28
C THR A 349 5.38 5.90 20.07
N GLN A 350 6.69 5.98 19.89
CA GLN A 350 7.41 5.31 18.82
C GLN A 350 7.64 3.85 19.16
N ILE A 351 7.23 3.00 18.24
CA ILE A 351 7.49 1.57 18.23
C ILE A 351 8.62 1.31 17.25
N THR A 352 9.60 0.53 17.67
CA THR A 352 10.63 -0.02 16.79
C THR A 352 10.55 -1.52 16.85
N VAL A 353 10.22 -2.15 15.73
CA VAL A 353 10.29 -3.61 15.59
C VAL A 353 11.50 -3.97 14.74
N THR A 354 12.19 -5.04 15.12
CA THR A 354 13.19 -5.68 14.26
C THR A 354 12.61 -6.98 13.75
N VAL A 355 12.55 -7.14 12.43
CA VAL A 355 11.96 -8.32 11.79
C VAL A 355 12.90 -9.52 11.94
N SER A 356 12.35 -10.72 12.11
CA SER A 356 13.13 -11.97 12.14
C SER A 356 13.88 -12.20 10.82
N GLU A 357 14.83 -13.13 10.82
CA GLU A 357 15.68 -13.33 9.63
C GLU A 357 14.88 -13.93 8.49
N GLU A 358 14.01 -14.88 8.81
CA GLU A 358 13.17 -15.60 7.85
C GLU A 358 12.15 -14.67 7.19
N VAL A 359 11.49 -13.81 7.99
CA VAL A 359 10.56 -12.81 7.45
C VAL A 359 11.30 -11.73 6.66
N TYR A 360 12.52 -11.37 7.05
CA TYR A 360 13.33 -10.42 6.30
C TYR A 360 13.75 -10.98 4.94
N ASP A 361 14.19 -12.24 4.92
CA ASP A 361 14.52 -12.99 3.72
C ASP A 361 13.31 -13.13 2.79
N ASP A 362 12.14 -13.46 3.34
CA ASP A 362 10.89 -13.52 2.56
C ASP A 362 10.64 -12.20 1.81
N LEU A 363 10.88 -11.07 2.49
CA LEU A 363 10.65 -9.75 1.91
C LEU A 363 11.71 -9.36 0.88
N LEU A 364 12.97 -9.73 1.09
CA LEU A 364 14.05 -9.46 0.14
C LEU A 364 13.94 -10.32 -1.12
N LYS A 365 13.64 -11.62 -0.94
CA LYS A 365 13.50 -12.60 -2.02
C LYS A 365 12.11 -12.58 -2.66
N GLN A 366 11.23 -11.68 -2.21
CA GLN A 366 9.85 -11.59 -2.67
C GLN A 366 9.06 -12.91 -2.53
N GLN A 367 9.39 -13.71 -1.51
CA GLN A 367 8.62 -14.90 -1.12
C GLN A 367 7.39 -14.46 -0.31
N ILE A 368 6.48 -13.78 -1.00
CA ILE A 368 5.23 -13.25 -0.45
C ILE A 368 4.03 -13.82 -1.21
N ILE A 369 2.90 -13.94 -0.53
CA ILE A 369 1.61 -14.26 -1.15
C ILE A 369 0.79 -12.98 -1.26
N SER A 370 0.43 -12.64 -2.49
CA SER A 370 -0.41 -11.50 -2.84
C SER A 370 -1.85 -11.95 -3.11
N ILE A 371 -2.81 -11.21 -2.57
CA ILE A 371 -4.23 -11.28 -2.94
C ILE A 371 -4.63 -9.91 -3.45
N TYR A 372 -5.29 -9.89 -4.60
CA TYR A 372 -5.68 -8.68 -5.29
C TYR A 372 -7.15 -8.38 -5.05
N GLY A 373 -7.46 -7.10 -4.78
CA GLY A 373 -8.83 -6.62 -4.68
C GLY A 373 -9.27 -6.27 -3.25
N GLU A 374 -10.37 -5.53 -3.17
CA GLU A 374 -10.88 -4.98 -1.92
C GLU A 374 -11.74 -5.97 -1.12
N GLN A 375 -12.12 -7.11 -1.70
CA GLN A 375 -12.95 -8.13 -1.06
C GLN A 375 -12.32 -8.62 0.25
N ILE A 376 -11.00 -8.85 0.23
CA ILE A 376 -10.25 -9.34 1.39
C ILE A 376 -10.25 -8.35 2.57
N GLU A 377 -10.38 -7.03 2.33
CA GLU A 377 -10.49 -6.03 3.40
C GLU A 377 -11.73 -6.28 4.29
N ARG A 378 -12.81 -6.87 3.74
CA ARG A 378 -14.03 -7.23 4.49
C ARG A 378 -13.82 -8.38 5.48
N LEU A 379 -12.70 -9.10 5.37
CA LEU A 379 -12.35 -10.21 6.24
C LEU A 379 -11.45 -9.78 7.41
N LYS A 380 -10.89 -8.56 7.39
CA LYS A 380 -9.99 -8.08 8.44
C LYS A 380 -10.58 -8.23 9.84
N GLY A 381 -9.70 -8.52 10.78
CA GLY A 381 -10.04 -8.80 12.17
C GLY A 381 -10.65 -10.17 12.42
N THR A 382 -10.74 -11.05 11.42
CA THR A 382 -11.30 -12.40 11.52
C THR A 382 -10.35 -13.46 10.98
N PHE A 383 -10.52 -14.71 11.42
CA PHE A 383 -9.69 -15.83 10.96
C PHE A 383 -9.75 -16.04 9.44
N ALA A 384 -10.89 -15.76 8.80
CA ALA A 384 -11.03 -15.78 7.35
C ALA A 384 -9.98 -14.93 6.61
N TYR A 385 -9.50 -13.83 7.21
CA TYR A 385 -8.43 -13.01 6.61
C TYR A 385 -7.12 -13.79 6.50
N HIS A 386 -6.71 -14.46 7.57
CA HIS A 386 -5.51 -15.31 7.56
C HIS A 386 -5.71 -16.53 6.65
N LEU A 387 -6.86 -17.21 6.76
CA LEU A 387 -7.20 -18.37 5.95
C LEU A 387 -7.18 -18.04 4.45
N SER A 388 -7.57 -16.83 4.04
CA SER A 388 -7.51 -16.39 2.64
C SER A 388 -6.09 -16.48 2.07
N PHE A 389 -5.07 -16.06 2.81
CA PHE A 389 -3.67 -16.18 2.34
C PHE A 389 -3.20 -17.63 2.27
N VAL A 390 -3.62 -18.46 3.24
CA VAL A 390 -3.33 -19.92 3.21
C VAL A 390 -3.97 -20.56 1.98
N LEU A 391 -5.22 -20.22 1.67
CA LEU A 391 -5.92 -20.73 0.49
C LEU A 391 -5.37 -20.19 -0.83
N GLN A 392 -4.92 -18.94 -0.87
CA GLN A 392 -4.26 -18.39 -2.05
C GLN A 392 -2.96 -19.12 -2.35
N LYS A 393 -2.17 -19.45 -1.31
CA LYS A 393 -1.00 -20.33 -1.46
C LYS A 393 -1.41 -21.70 -2.03
N GLU A 394 -2.44 -22.33 -1.49
CA GLU A 394 -2.92 -23.63 -1.99
C GLU A 394 -3.45 -23.55 -3.43
N ARG A 395 -4.12 -22.45 -3.80
CA ARG A 395 -4.59 -22.17 -5.18
C ARG A 395 -3.42 -22.05 -6.14
N LEU A 396 -2.38 -21.30 -5.77
CA LEU A 396 -1.15 -21.16 -6.55
C LEU A 396 -0.44 -22.50 -6.70
N ASN A 397 -0.30 -23.28 -5.62
CA ASN A 397 0.31 -24.61 -5.66
C ASN A 397 -0.47 -25.58 -6.56
N SER A 398 -1.81 -25.59 -6.44
CA SER A 398 -2.68 -26.44 -7.28
C SER A 398 -2.51 -26.09 -8.76
N TYR A 399 -2.43 -24.80 -9.08
CA TYR A 399 -2.18 -24.33 -10.45
C TYR A 399 -0.78 -24.74 -10.93
N GLN A 400 0.26 -24.61 -10.11
CA GLN A 400 1.63 -25.00 -10.46
C GLN A 400 1.78 -26.48 -10.77
N LEU A 401 1.10 -27.33 -9.98
CA LEU A 401 1.15 -28.77 -10.12
C LEU A 401 0.17 -29.31 -11.19
N ASN A 402 -0.60 -28.43 -11.84
CA ASN A 402 -1.72 -28.80 -12.70
C ASN A 402 -2.66 -29.81 -12.01
N GLU A 403 -2.95 -29.58 -10.73
CA GLU A 403 -3.79 -30.47 -9.94
C GLU A 403 -5.23 -30.47 -10.49
N PRO A 404 -5.88 -31.64 -10.59
CA PRO A 404 -7.28 -31.71 -10.99
C PRO A 404 -8.18 -31.00 -9.95
N MET A 405 -9.21 -30.31 -10.44
CA MET A 405 -10.24 -29.72 -9.58
C MET A 405 -11.35 -30.76 -9.29
N PRO A 406 -11.84 -30.86 -8.03
CA PRO A 406 -11.43 -30.07 -6.86
C PRO A 406 -10.07 -30.49 -6.28
N ALA A 407 -9.30 -29.49 -5.84
CA ALA A 407 -8.06 -29.71 -5.11
C ALA A 407 -8.36 -30.41 -3.78
N LYS A 408 -7.71 -31.55 -3.52
CA LYS A 408 -8.00 -32.41 -2.36
C LYS A 408 -7.01 -32.12 -1.25
N ARG A 409 -7.49 -31.76 -0.06
CA ARG A 409 -6.66 -31.47 1.12
C ARG A 409 -7.12 -32.24 2.35
N HIS A 410 -6.20 -32.87 3.06
CA HIS A 410 -6.49 -33.45 4.37
C HIS A 410 -6.53 -32.35 5.43
N TRP A 411 -7.44 -32.42 6.41
CA TRP A 411 -7.54 -31.40 7.46
C TRP A 411 -6.22 -31.13 8.23
N ARG A 412 -5.31 -32.12 8.26
CA ARG A 412 -4.01 -32.04 8.95
C ARG A 412 -3.04 -31.15 8.18
N GLN A 413 -3.19 -31.02 6.86
CA GLN A 413 -2.32 -30.13 6.08
C GLN A 413 -2.48 -28.67 6.52
N PHE A 414 -3.70 -28.26 6.90
CA PHE A 414 -3.93 -26.92 7.46
C PHE A 414 -3.19 -26.69 8.79
N THR A 415 -2.82 -27.74 9.53
CA THR A 415 -2.13 -27.58 10.83
C THR A 415 -0.70 -27.08 10.70
N HIS A 416 -0.11 -27.13 9.50
CA HIS A 416 1.17 -26.50 9.20
C HIS A 416 1.06 -24.98 9.08
N SER A 417 -0.12 -24.44 8.76
CA SER A 417 -0.35 -23.00 8.61
C SER A 417 -1.17 -22.39 9.74
N ILE A 418 -2.02 -23.20 10.39
CA ILE A 418 -3.06 -22.74 11.33
C ILE A 418 -2.96 -23.57 12.61
N ARG A 419 -3.00 -22.92 13.77
CA ARG A 419 -3.15 -23.64 15.04
C ARG A 419 -4.61 -23.92 15.36
N PHE A 420 -4.98 -25.20 15.37
CA PHE A 420 -6.26 -25.66 15.91
C PHE A 420 -6.22 -25.73 17.43
N ASN A 421 -6.51 -24.58 18.05
CA ASN A 421 -6.35 -24.35 19.49
C ASN A 421 -7.66 -24.49 20.31
N LYS A 422 -8.81 -24.77 19.68
CA LYS A 422 -10.03 -25.14 20.43
C LYS A 422 -9.91 -26.55 20.97
N SER A 423 -10.60 -26.86 22.07
CA SER A 423 -10.44 -28.13 22.79
C SER A 423 -10.87 -29.37 22.00
N ARG A 424 -11.85 -29.26 21.09
CA ARG A 424 -12.43 -30.40 20.37
C ARG A 424 -12.16 -30.29 18.86
N LYS A 425 -11.83 -31.42 18.22
CA LYS A 425 -11.68 -31.52 16.75
C LYS A 425 -12.89 -30.92 16.02
N ALA A 426 -14.09 -31.32 16.41
CA ALA A 426 -15.34 -30.86 15.80
C ALA A 426 -15.51 -29.33 15.86
N GLU A 427 -15.08 -28.68 16.95
CA GLU A 427 -15.18 -27.22 17.09
C GLU A 427 -14.17 -26.48 16.22
N ASN A 428 -12.95 -27.03 16.07
CA ASN A 428 -11.95 -26.47 15.16
C ASN A 428 -12.39 -26.62 13.70
N LEU A 429 -12.88 -27.80 13.30
CA LEU A 429 -13.35 -28.03 11.94
C LEU A 429 -14.57 -27.18 11.60
N LYS A 430 -15.53 -27.05 12.53
CA LYS A 430 -16.68 -26.16 12.34
C LYS A 430 -16.25 -24.70 12.13
N GLU A 431 -15.27 -24.22 12.88
CA GLU A 431 -14.72 -22.87 12.71
C GLU A 431 -14.04 -22.70 11.35
N LEU A 432 -13.23 -23.68 10.92
CA LEU A 432 -12.62 -23.68 9.60
C LEU A 432 -13.68 -23.60 8.50
N GLU A 433 -14.69 -24.47 8.57
CA GLU A 433 -15.82 -24.54 7.63
C GLU A 433 -16.61 -23.22 7.57
N THR A 434 -16.88 -22.60 8.71
CA THR A 434 -17.59 -21.31 8.78
C THR A 434 -16.78 -20.19 8.10
N ASN A 435 -15.45 -20.22 8.22
CA ASN A 435 -14.58 -19.24 7.55
C ASN A 435 -14.36 -19.57 6.07
N LEU A 436 -14.43 -20.83 5.65
CA LEU A 436 -14.45 -21.22 4.23
C LEU A 436 -15.72 -20.70 3.53
N ASP A 437 -16.88 -20.83 4.17
CA ASP A 437 -18.15 -20.28 3.65
C ASP A 437 -18.07 -18.76 3.50
N ARG A 438 -17.54 -18.06 4.50
CA ARG A 438 -17.36 -16.60 4.43
C ARG A 438 -16.43 -16.15 3.30
N ILE A 439 -15.40 -16.94 2.98
CA ILE A 439 -14.48 -16.65 1.86
C ILE A 439 -15.16 -16.94 0.52
N LYS A 440 -15.91 -18.04 0.43
CA LYS A 440 -16.72 -18.41 -0.73
C LYS A 440 -17.72 -17.32 -1.09
N GLU A 441 -18.41 -16.74 -0.10
CA GLU A 441 -19.39 -15.65 -0.30
C GLU A 441 -18.79 -14.39 -0.96
N LEU A 442 -17.47 -14.20 -0.90
CA LEU A 442 -16.79 -13.05 -1.49
C LEU A 442 -16.27 -13.29 -2.91
N ASP A 443 -16.38 -14.51 -3.44
CA ASP A 443 -16.18 -14.85 -4.86
C ASP A 443 -14.81 -14.40 -5.44
N PHE A 444 -13.72 -14.65 -4.72
CA PHE A 444 -12.37 -14.19 -5.13
C PHE A 444 -11.24 -15.25 -5.03
N ILE A 445 -11.35 -16.27 -4.16
CA ILE A 445 -10.36 -17.36 -4.06
C ILE A 445 -11.00 -18.72 -4.31
N ILE A 446 -12.09 -19.01 -3.59
CA ILE A 446 -12.83 -20.28 -3.66
C ILE A 446 -14.17 -20.03 -4.33
N GLN A 447 -14.47 -20.83 -5.36
CA GLN A 447 -15.79 -20.93 -5.99
C GLN A 447 -16.75 -21.75 -5.13
N ASP A 448 -16.28 -22.92 -4.68
CA ASP A 448 -17.05 -23.82 -3.83
C ASP A 448 -16.13 -24.75 -3.01
N TRP A 449 -16.68 -25.35 -1.96
CA TRP A 449 -15.99 -26.37 -1.20
C TRP A 449 -16.96 -27.36 -0.57
N HIS A 450 -16.49 -28.58 -0.34
CA HIS A 450 -17.21 -29.53 0.53
C HIS A 450 -16.22 -30.40 1.29
N ARG A 451 -16.71 -31.05 2.35
CA ARG A 451 -15.94 -31.98 3.16
C ARG A 451 -16.50 -33.39 3.05
N SER A 452 -15.64 -34.38 2.88
CA SER A 452 -15.98 -35.80 3.01
C SER A 452 -14.97 -36.50 3.92
N GLY A 453 -15.45 -36.97 5.07
CA GLY A 453 -14.60 -37.52 6.14
C GLY A 453 -13.60 -36.48 6.66
N ASP A 454 -12.31 -36.80 6.51
CA ASP A 454 -11.17 -35.99 6.95
C ASP A 454 -10.56 -35.13 5.81
N TYR A 455 -11.20 -35.12 4.64
CA TYR A 455 -10.74 -34.39 3.45
C TYR A 455 -11.69 -33.24 3.09
N TYR A 456 -11.08 -32.13 2.68
CA TYR A 456 -11.70 -30.97 2.07
C TYR A 456 -11.42 -30.99 0.56
N PHE A 457 -12.45 -30.70 -0.23
CA PHE A 457 -12.40 -30.62 -1.68
C PHE A 457 -12.70 -29.17 -2.06
N LEU A 458 -11.69 -28.46 -2.56
CA LEU A 458 -11.72 -27.02 -2.82
C LEU A 458 -11.77 -26.76 -4.33
N TYR A 459 -12.73 -25.95 -4.78
CA TYR A 459 -12.80 -25.45 -6.14
C TYR A 459 -12.30 -24.01 -6.15
N PHE A 460 -11.11 -23.78 -6.73
CA PHE A 460 -10.51 -22.46 -6.78
C PHE A 460 -10.91 -21.69 -8.04
N HIS A 461 -10.96 -20.36 -7.96
CA HIS A 461 -11.04 -19.53 -9.17
C HIS A 461 -9.77 -19.67 -10.01
N PRO A 462 -9.84 -19.57 -11.35
CA PRO A 462 -8.65 -19.45 -12.20
C PRO A 462 -7.83 -18.22 -11.82
N LEU A 463 -6.50 -18.29 -11.94
CA LEU A 463 -5.62 -17.13 -11.73
C LEU A 463 -5.88 -16.03 -12.75
N GLU A 464 -5.83 -14.78 -12.31
CA GLU A 464 -5.95 -13.60 -13.16
C GLU A 464 -4.61 -13.24 -13.81
N ARG A 465 -4.64 -12.40 -14.86
CA ARG A 465 -3.45 -12.06 -15.65
C ARG A 465 -2.31 -11.47 -14.81
N TRP A 466 -2.62 -10.55 -13.90
CA TRP A 466 -1.63 -9.94 -13.00
C TRP A 466 -1.07 -10.92 -11.97
N GLU A 467 -1.86 -11.90 -11.51
CA GLU A 467 -1.39 -12.96 -10.62
C GLU A 467 -0.34 -13.86 -11.31
N HIS A 468 -0.41 -14.00 -12.64
CA HIS A 468 0.60 -14.72 -13.43
C HIS A 468 1.93 -13.97 -13.55
N ASP A 469 1.91 -12.64 -13.60
CA ASP A 469 3.12 -11.82 -13.75
C ASP A 469 3.87 -11.70 -12.42
N ASP A 470 3.16 -11.53 -11.31
CA ASP A 470 3.71 -11.56 -9.95
C ASP A 470 4.40 -12.91 -9.63
N ARG A 471 3.86 -14.01 -10.16
CA ARG A 471 4.43 -15.35 -10.00
C ARG A 471 5.84 -15.46 -10.56
N ARG A 472 6.21 -14.73 -11.62
CA ARG A 472 7.58 -14.83 -12.19
C ARG A 472 8.64 -14.41 -11.18
N ASN A 473 8.26 -13.61 -10.18
CA ASN A 473 9.13 -13.15 -9.10
C ASN A 473 9.08 -14.06 -7.86
N ALA A 474 7.98 -14.81 -7.66
CA ALA A 474 7.76 -15.70 -6.51
C ALA A 474 8.23 -17.16 -6.72
N LEU A 475 8.93 -17.46 -7.82
CA LEU A 475 9.35 -18.82 -8.25
C LEU A 475 10.42 -19.51 -7.37
N LEU A 476 10.58 -19.11 -6.12
CA LEU A 476 11.54 -19.70 -5.17
C LEU A 476 10.86 -20.19 -3.87
N LEU A 477 9.59 -20.63 -3.94
CA LEU A 477 8.92 -21.32 -2.83
C LEU A 477 9.13 -22.83 -2.88
#